data_AF-A0AAW4KYK9-F1
#
_entry.id   AF-A0AAW4KYK9-F1
#
_cell.length_a   1.000
_cell.length_b   1.000
_cell.length_c   1.000
_cell.angle_alpha   90.00
_cell.angle_beta   90.00
_cell.angle_gamma   90.00
#
_symmetry.space_group_name_H-M   'P 1'
#
loop_
_entity.id
_entity.type
_entity.pdbx_description
1 polymer ?
#
loop_
_entity_poly.entity_id
_entity_poly.type
_entity_poly.pdbx_seq_one_letter_code
_entity_poly.pdbx_strand_id
1 'polypeptide(L)'
;GEWVQLNTNILQIENEYYSNIRPKRVTYTGERPIQALMARGIQYIEVRCLDINPFLPMGIDLPESRFLDAFLLYCALNDSPLFANNECGHAT
;
A
#
# COMPACT_ATOMS: atom_id res chain seq x y z
N GLY A 1 -31.67 -17.26 -2.06
CA GLY A 1 -30.61 -16.64 -2.88
C GLY A 1 -29.46 -16.38 -1.96
N GLU A 2 -28.25 -16.81 -2.33
CA GLU A 2 -27.06 -16.71 -1.48
C GLU A 2 -26.53 -15.28 -1.46
N TRP A 3 -26.02 -14.85 -0.32
CA TRP A 3 -25.41 -13.54 -0.16
C TRP A 3 -23.97 -13.59 -0.69
N VAL A 4 -23.72 -12.92 -1.82
CA VAL A 4 -22.45 -13.03 -2.58
C VAL A 4 -21.55 -11.80 -2.49
N GLN A 5 -22.05 -10.68 -1.96
CA GLN A 5 -21.33 -9.39 -1.89
C GLN A 5 -21.75 -8.61 -0.63
N LEU A 6 -20.82 -7.80 -0.09
CA LEU A 6 -21.07 -6.90 1.03
C LEU A 6 -21.97 -5.72 0.65
N ASN A 7 -21.73 -5.14 -0.53
CA ASN A 7 -22.51 -4.05 -1.12
C ASN A 7 -22.21 -3.92 -2.64
N THR A 8 -22.84 -2.95 -3.31
CA THR A 8 -22.70 -2.72 -4.77
C THR A 8 -21.90 -1.45 -5.10
N ASN A 9 -21.06 -0.97 -4.19
CA ASN A 9 -20.20 0.19 -4.43
C ASN A 9 -19.00 -0.20 -5.32
N ILE A 10 -18.30 0.79 -5.88
CA ILE A 10 -17.04 0.56 -6.63
C ILE A 10 -16.03 -0.22 -5.77
N LEU A 11 -15.92 0.17 -4.50
CA LEU A 11 -15.15 -0.53 -3.48
C LEU A 11 -16.10 -0.87 -2.34
N GLN A 12 -16.18 -2.15 -2.00
CA GLN A 12 -17.02 -2.59 -0.89
C GLN A 12 -16.36 -2.33 0.46
N ILE A 13 -15.03 -2.44 0.50
CA ILE A 13 -14.16 -2.11 1.63
C ILE A 13 -12.86 -1.48 1.12
N GLU A 14 -12.13 -0.81 2.00
CA GLU A 14 -10.91 -0.06 1.65
C GLU A 14 -9.79 -0.97 1.11
N ASN A 15 -9.81 -2.26 1.47
CA ASN A 15 -8.79 -3.23 1.04
C ASN A 15 -8.88 -3.61 -0.45
N GLU A 16 -10.04 -3.38 -1.09
CA GLU A 16 -10.27 -3.66 -2.51
C GLU A 16 -9.56 -2.65 -3.44
N TYR A 17 -9.07 -1.54 -2.91
CA TYR A 17 -8.37 -0.54 -3.71
C TYR A 17 -6.97 -1.01 -4.12
N TYR A 18 -6.80 -1.54 -5.32
CA TYR A 18 -5.50 -1.97 -5.86
C TYR A 18 -4.55 -0.79 -6.06
N SER A 19 -3.39 -0.81 -5.39
CA SER A 19 -2.34 0.20 -5.51
C SER A 19 -0.95 -0.41 -5.32
N ASN A 20 0.06 0.18 -5.97
CA ASN A 20 1.45 -0.29 -5.93
C ASN A 20 2.12 -0.09 -4.57
N ILE A 21 1.67 0.93 -3.82
CA ILE A 21 2.13 1.23 -2.47
C ILE A 21 0.95 1.70 -1.63
N ARG A 22 0.92 1.37 -0.34
CA ARG A 22 -0.15 1.78 0.59
C ARG A 22 0.42 2.38 1.88
N PRO A 23 -0.11 3.52 2.37
CA PRO A 23 0.12 3.95 3.73
C PRO A 23 -0.66 3.06 4.70
N LYS A 24 -0.04 2.66 5.81
CA LYS A 24 -0.64 1.72 6.77
C LYS A 24 -0.49 2.19 8.21
N ARG A 25 -1.46 1.77 9.01
CA ARG A 25 -1.49 1.88 10.48
C ARG A 25 -2.06 0.59 11.04
N VAL A 26 -1.50 0.10 12.14
CA VAL A 26 -2.11 -1.04 12.85
C VAL A 26 -3.48 -0.62 13.40
N THR A 27 -4.50 -1.39 13.05
CA THR A 27 -5.90 -1.18 13.46
C THR A 27 -6.18 -1.86 14.79
N TYR A 28 -6.97 -1.20 15.64
CA TYR A 28 -7.58 -1.86 16.79
C TYR A 28 -8.77 -2.73 16.37
N THR A 29 -9.23 -3.62 17.26
CA THR A 29 -10.38 -4.49 17.00
C THR A 29 -11.61 -3.66 16.62
N GLY A 30 -12.20 -3.96 15.46
CA GLY A 30 -13.39 -3.27 14.94
C GLY A 30 -13.12 -1.93 14.23
N GLU A 31 -11.86 -1.50 14.15
CA GLU A 31 -11.49 -0.25 13.50
C GLU A 31 -11.20 -0.43 12.01
N ARG A 32 -11.70 0.50 11.17
CA ARG A 32 -11.40 0.48 9.75
C ARG A 32 -10.00 1.04 9.47
N PRO A 33 -9.26 0.52 8.46
CA PRO A 33 -7.93 1.01 8.12
C PRO A 33 -7.86 2.53 7.88
N ILE A 34 -8.85 3.09 7.19
CA ILE A 34 -8.89 4.53 6.92
C ILE A 34 -9.09 5.36 8.19
N GLN A 35 -9.89 4.87 9.14
CA GLN A 35 -10.09 5.53 10.43
C GLN A 35 -8.79 5.54 11.25
N ALA A 36 -8.07 4.42 11.27
CA ALA A 36 -6.77 4.32 11.92
C ALA A 36 -5.76 5.32 11.33
N LEU A 37 -5.72 5.43 10.00
CA LEU A 37 -4.85 6.38 9.28
C LEU A 37 -5.21 7.83 9.57
N MET A 38 -6.50 8.19 9.53
CA MET A 38 -6.95 9.56 9.80
C MET A 38 -6.69 9.97 11.25
N ALA A 39 -6.92 9.07 12.20
CA ALA A 39 -6.81 9.38 13.63
C ALA A 39 -5.37 9.39 14.14
N ARG A 40 -4.48 8.54 13.58
CA ARG A 40 -3.14 8.31 14.15
C ARG A 40 -2.00 8.44 13.13
N GLY A 41 -2.31 8.85 11.91
CA GLY A 41 -1.33 9.01 10.84
C GLY A 41 -0.75 7.68 10.35
N ILE A 42 0.20 7.80 9.44
CA ILE A 42 0.93 6.67 8.86
C ILE A 42 1.91 6.12 9.90
N GLN A 43 2.01 4.79 10.01
CA GLN A 43 3.00 4.12 10.84
C GLN A 43 4.04 3.37 10.02
N TYR A 44 3.63 2.79 8.89
CA TYR A 44 4.52 2.14 7.94
C TYR A 44 3.93 2.20 6.54
N ILE A 45 4.74 1.85 5.54
CA ILE A 45 4.31 1.70 4.15
C ILE A 45 4.34 0.22 3.75
N GLU A 46 3.42 -0.16 2.88
CA GLU A 46 3.33 -1.50 2.31
C GLU A 46 3.60 -1.39 0.81
N VAL A 47 4.77 -1.88 0.36
CA VAL A 47 5.13 -1.96 -1.06
C VAL A 47 4.56 -3.25 -1.65
N ARG A 48 3.79 -3.14 -2.73
CA ARG A 48 2.99 -4.22 -3.31
C ARG A 48 3.32 -4.51 -4.78
N CYS A 49 4.30 -3.83 -5.33
CA CYS A 49 4.72 -3.95 -6.73
C CYS A 49 5.83 -4.99 -6.97
N LEU A 50 6.07 -5.89 -6.00
CA LEU A 50 7.07 -6.95 -6.12
C LEU A 50 6.40 -8.24 -6.55
N ASP A 51 6.91 -8.82 -7.63
CA ASP A 51 6.57 -10.17 -8.03
C ASP A 51 7.28 -11.19 -7.15
N ILE A 52 6.70 -12.40 -7.06
CA ILE A 52 7.37 -13.54 -6.45
C ILE A 52 8.51 -13.97 -7.38
N ASN A 53 9.74 -14.00 -6.86
CA ASN A 53 10.88 -14.55 -7.59
C ASN A 53 10.79 -16.09 -7.65
N PRO A 54 10.50 -16.70 -8.82
CA PRO A 54 10.25 -18.13 -8.93
C PRO A 54 11.53 -18.99 -8.77
N PHE A 55 12.70 -18.35 -8.77
CA PHE A 55 13.99 -19.02 -8.64
C PHE A 55 14.46 -19.13 -7.19
N LEU A 56 13.72 -18.53 -6.25
CA LEU A 56 14.05 -18.50 -4.83
C LEU A 56 12.96 -19.22 -4.02
N PRO A 57 13.32 -20.08 -3.05
CA PRO A 57 12.34 -20.81 -2.26
C PRO A 57 11.44 -19.89 -1.41
N MET A 58 11.95 -18.71 -1.04
CA MET A 58 11.20 -17.70 -0.27
C MET A 58 10.53 -16.64 -1.14
N GLY A 59 10.70 -16.70 -2.47
CA GLY A 59 10.16 -15.70 -3.39
C GLY A 59 10.85 -14.33 -3.38
N ILE A 60 11.86 -14.13 -2.53
CA ILE A 60 12.66 -12.90 -2.41
C ILE A 60 14.02 -13.24 -1.78
N ASP A 61 15.08 -12.53 -2.16
CA ASP A 61 16.41 -12.64 -1.53
C ASP A 61 16.84 -11.39 -0.74
N LEU A 62 18.00 -11.52 -0.09
CA LEU A 62 18.60 -10.46 0.72
C LEU A 62 19.04 -9.25 -0.13
N PRO A 63 19.68 -9.41 -1.31
CA PRO A 63 19.92 -8.30 -2.24
C PRO A 63 18.67 -7.51 -2.61
N GLU A 64 17.58 -8.17 -3.03
CA GLU A 64 16.30 -7.53 -3.38
C GLU A 64 15.74 -6.74 -2.19
N SER A 65 15.77 -7.34 -0.99
CA SER A 65 15.32 -6.69 0.25
C SER A 65 16.15 -5.45 0.59
N ARG A 66 17.48 -5.54 0.49
CA ARG A 66 18.38 -4.40 0.76
C ARG A 66 18.24 -3.28 -0.27
N PHE A 67 17.96 -3.62 -1.51
CA PHE A 67 17.66 -2.63 -2.54
C PHE A 67 16.41 -1.84 -2.17
N LEU A 68 15.34 -2.52 -1.74
CA LEU A 68 14.11 -1.86 -1.30
C LEU A 68 14.36 -0.92 -0.12
N ASP A 69 15.11 -1.34 0.89
CA ASP A 69 15.46 -0.49 2.02
C ASP A 69 16.17 0.80 1.56
N ALA A 70 17.19 0.65 0.71
CA ALA A 70 17.95 1.78 0.18
C ALA A 70 17.09 2.71 -0.70
N PHE A 71 16.24 2.14 -1.55
CA PHE A 71 15.34 2.89 -2.42
C PHE A 71 14.29 3.66 -1.63
N LEU A 72 13.67 3.03 -0.63
CA LEU A 72 12.66 3.69 0.21
C LEU A 72 13.29 4.78 1.09
N LEU A 73 14.51 4.56 1.59
CA LEU A 73 15.27 5.59 2.29
C LEU A 73 15.58 6.78 1.38
N TYR A 74 16.00 6.50 0.13
CA TYR A 74 16.19 7.55 -0.87
C TYR A 74 14.92 8.35 -1.12
N CYS A 75 13.77 7.69 -1.32
CA CYS A 75 12.48 8.35 -1.50
C CYS A 75 12.08 9.22 -0.29
N ALA A 76 12.46 8.82 0.93
CA ALA A 76 12.17 9.60 2.14
C ALA A 76 13.07 10.84 2.29
N LEU A 77 14.28 10.82 1.72
CA LEU A 77 15.26 11.90 1.84
C LEU A 77 15.23 12.88 0.66
N ASN A 78 14.82 12.41 -0.52
CA ASN A 78 14.77 13.22 -1.72
C ASN A 78 13.57 14.18 -1.68
N ASP A 79 13.75 15.39 -2.20
CA ASP A 79 12.66 16.36 -2.31
C ASP A 79 11.50 15.76 -3.13
N SER A 80 10.30 15.83 -2.55
CA SER A 80 9.05 15.34 -3.15
C SER A 80 8.07 16.51 -3.22
N PRO A 81 8.00 17.22 -4.37
CA PRO A 81 7.04 18.29 -4.53
C PRO A 81 5.63 17.74 -4.40
N LEU A 82 4.71 18.57 -3.91
CA LEU A 82 3.29 18.22 -3.87
C LEU A 82 2.81 17.92 -5.29
N PHE A 83 1.97 16.90 -5.42
CA PHE A 83 1.31 16.60 -6.68
C PHE A 83 0.56 17.83 -7.17
N ALA A 84 0.82 18.25 -8.41
CA ALA A 84 -0.01 19.24 -9.07
C ALA A 84 -1.39 18.62 -9.38
N ASN A 85 -2.40 19.47 -9.56
CA ASN A 85 -3.76 19.03 -9.84
C ASN A 85 -3.78 18.04 -11.03
N ASN A 86 -4.24 16.82 -10.78
CA ASN A 86 -4.35 15.67 -11.71
C ASN A 86 -3.10 14.83 -12.00
N GLU A 87 -1.93 15.10 -11.42
CA GLU A 87 -0.74 14.25 -11.65
C GLU A 87 -0.92 12.83 -11.08
N CYS A 88 -1.59 12.71 -9.94
CA CYS A 88 -1.87 11.41 -9.32
C CYS A 88 -2.93 10.59 -10.08
N GLY A 89 -3.72 11.22 -10.97
CA GLY A 89 -4.76 10.54 -11.75
C GLY A 89 -4.23 9.70 -12.91
N HIS A 90 -2.93 9.78 -13.24
CA HIS A 90 -2.27 8.92 -14.23
C HIS A 90 -1.44 7.79 -13.58
N ALA A 91 -1.32 7.79 -12.25
CA ALA A 91 -0.71 6.70 -11.49
C ALA A 91 -1.74 5.63 -11.08
N THR A 92 -2.99 5.78 -11.53
CA THR A 92 -4.14 4.87 -11.33
C THR A 92 -4.41 4.02 -12.55
#